data_AF-A0A1H2FB91-F1
#
_entry.id   AF-A0A1H2FB91-F1
#
_cell.length_a   1.000
_cell.length_b   1.000
_cell.length_c   1.000
_cell.angle_alpha   90.00
_cell.angle_beta   90.00
_cell.angle_gamma   90.00
#
_symmetry.space_group_name_H-M   'P 1'
#
loop_
_entity.id
_entity.type
_entity.pdbx_description
1 polymer ?
#
loop_
_entity_poly.entity_id
_entity_poly.type
_entity_poly.pdbx_seq_one_letter_code
_entity_poly.pdbx_strand_id
1 'polypeptide(L)'
;MKRHAAMTACRMTIHASAPGRPLLATVLLLSLFGLLAGCGTRPDAGILEISQQTAPDTTSHTILVATTREPDDRPGTLFGRERSTGLNFAEATVSVPPIHEAGKIEWPSTPPGNPETDFTVKAAQRLDDAGFRAALNEELSRRPKGEREVFVFIHGYNTRFPEALYRMVQLKHDSGLPQVAVLFTWASGGNVTDYLYDSNSATIARDGLERTLRTLVGSNAEKVNVLAHSMGNWVLTETLRQIRISGRPLPERKLGVIAMAAPDLDIDVFKAQMRRAGKPKKPFIILVSRDDRALRASSLIAGGKERLGAYEDEAELAKLGAIVIDLTDIKGSDTANHGKFAEIAQAAPELRSALQSLELRPQVSTTETTVDAVGNTAKAAVTFPLKILTAPLTALSNQR
;
A
#
# COMPACT_ATOMS: atom_id res chain seq x y z
N MET A 1 51.37 61.42 -31.25
CA MET A 1 52.38 60.36 -31.49
C MET A 1 52.80 59.75 -30.16
N LYS A 2 52.92 58.42 -30.14
CA LYS A 2 53.00 57.49 -29.01
C LYS A 2 53.89 57.96 -27.82
N ARG A 3 53.36 57.89 -26.59
CA ARG A 3 54.11 57.91 -25.31
C ARG A 3 53.55 56.76 -24.46
N HIS A 4 54.21 55.60 -24.39
CA HIS A 4 55.15 55.19 -23.33
C HIS A 4 54.70 55.59 -21.93
N ALA A 5 54.12 54.64 -21.20
CA ALA A 5 53.93 54.69 -19.76
C ALA A 5 54.51 53.39 -19.16
N ALA A 6 55.36 53.59 -18.15
CA ALA A 6 56.27 52.62 -17.59
C ALA A 6 55.59 51.60 -16.66
N MET A 7 56.11 50.37 -16.69
CA MET A 7 55.92 49.34 -15.67
C MET A 7 56.43 49.85 -14.31
N THR A 8 55.58 49.79 -13.28
CA THR A 8 56.00 49.82 -11.88
C THR A 8 55.60 48.51 -11.24
N ALA A 9 56.59 47.74 -10.81
CA ALA A 9 56.43 46.44 -10.18
C ALA A 9 55.92 46.61 -8.73
N CYS A 10 54.76 46.02 -8.43
CA CYS A 10 54.29 45.87 -7.05
C CYS A 10 54.75 44.50 -6.53
N ARG A 11 55.60 44.52 -5.50
CA ARG A 11 56.23 43.37 -4.87
C ARG A 11 55.24 42.77 -3.86
N MET A 12 54.54 41.70 -4.23
CA MET A 12 53.60 41.02 -3.34
C MET A 12 54.37 40.03 -2.46
N THR A 13 54.47 40.34 -1.16
CA THR A 13 55.04 39.47 -0.12
C THR A 13 54.10 38.30 0.15
N ILE A 14 54.53 37.09 -0.21
CA ILE A 14 53.83 35.84 0.14
C ILE A 14 54.13 35.53 1.61
N HIS A 15 53.11 35.57 2.46
CA HIS A 15 53.18 34.99 3.82
C HIS A 15 52.99 33.49 3.72
N ALA A 16 53.97 32.72 4.18
CA ALA A 16 53.91 31.28 4.29
C ALA A 16 52.98 30.88 5.46
N SER A 17 51.83 30.29 5.16
CA SER A 17 50.96 29.61 6.13
C SER A 17 51.42 28.16 6.32
N ALA A 18 51.55 27.74 7.58
CA ALA A 18 52.06 26.44 8.03
C ALA A 18 51.29 25.22 7.46
N PRO A 19 51.95 24.06 7.25
CA PRO A 19 51.30 22.84 6.77
C PRO A 19 50.67 22.10 7.95
N GLY A 20 49.39 22.35 8.22
CA GLY A 20 48.66 21.75 9.33
C GLY A 20 47.41 20.99 8.90
N ARG A 21 47.58 19.70 8.59
CA ARG A 21 46.57 18.62 8.69
C ARG A 21 45.22 18.75 7.93
N PRO A 22 45.19 18.70 6.58
CA PRO A 22 43.94 18.43 5.85
C PRO A 22 43.57 16.93 5.75
N LEU A 23 44.50 16.03 6.11
CA LEU A 23 44.30 14.58 5.89
C LEU A 23 43.28 13.96 6.85
N LEU A 24 43.20 14.39 8.11
CA LEU A 24 42.31 13.77 9.11
C LEU A 24 40.82 14.10 8.87
N ALA A 25 40.51 15.34 8.46
CA ALA A 25 39.13 15.76 8.17
C ALA A 25 38.58 15.11 6.90
N THR A 26 39.44 14.89 5.90
CA THR A 26 39.06 14.24 4.64
C THR A 26 38.84 12.74 4.83
N VAL A 27 39.65 12.08 5.67
CA VAL A 27 39.44 10.66 6.05
C VAL A 27 38.15 10.49 6.88
N LEU A 28 37.83 11.42 7.79
CA LEU A 28 36.58 11.36 8.56
C LEU A 28 35.34 11.55 7.67
N LEU A 29 35.37 12.47 6.70
CA LEU A 29 34.27 12.66 5.75
C LEU A 29 34.07 11.44 4.84
N LEU A 30 35.16 10.82 4.36
CA LEU A 30 35.10 9.61 3.54
C LEU A 30 34.63 8.38 4.33
N SER A 31 35.00 8.26 5.61
CA SER A 31 34.49 7.20 6.48
C SER A 31 33.02 7.38 6.87
N LEU A 32 32.51 8.61 6.90
CA LEU A 32 31.09 8.90 7.16
C LEU A 32 30.21 8.60 5.94
N PHE A 33 30.74 8.73 4.71
CA PHE A 33 30.07 8.30 3.48
C PHE A 33 30.11 6.78 3.28
N GLY A 34 31.14 6.09 3.77
CA GLY A 34 31.26 4.62 3.69
C GLY A 34 30.26 3.84 4.55
N LEU A 35 29.69 4.46 5.60
CA LEU A 35 28.75 3.81 6.54
C LEU A 35 27.27 3.95 6.15
N LEU A 36 26.95 4.63 5.03
CA LEU A 36 25.59 4.72 4.48
C LEU A 36 25.34 3.75 3.32
N ALA A 37 26.33 2.94 2.93
CA ALA A 37 26.22 1.89 1.91
C ALA A 37 25.88 0.52 2.52
N GLY A 38 25.09 0.49 3.59
CA GLY A 38 24.37 -0.71 4.02
C GLY A 38 23.25 -1.00 3.01
N CYS A 39 23.62 -1.43 1.80
CA CYS A 39 22.69 -1.87 0.77
C CYS A 39 22.02 -3.17 1.23
N GLY A 40 20.95 -3.06 2.01
CA GLY A 40 19.91 -4.07 1.96
C GLY A 40 19.39 -4.09 0.51
N THR A 41 19.80 -5.08 -0.27
CA THR A 41 19.33 -5.24 -1.64
C THR A 41 17.82 -5.43 -1.60
N ARG A 42 17.08 -4.42 -2.06
CA ARG A 42 15.63 -4.56 -2.18
C ARG A 42 15.34 -5.65 -3.22
N PRO A 43 14.33 -6.50 -2.97
CA PRO A 43 13.89 -7.52 -3.92
C PRO A 43 13.74 -6.93 -5.33
N ASP A 44 14.38 -7.52 -6.32
CA ASP A 44 14.28 -7.13 -7.74
C ASP A 44 14.00 -8.38 -8.59
N ALA A 45 14.38 -8.34 -9.87
CA ALA A 45 14.34 -9.48 -10.78
C ALA A 45 14.94 -10.75 -10.16
N GLY A 46 14.25 -11.88 -10.40
CA GLY A 46 14.65 -13.20 -9.95
C GLY A 46 14.09 -13.60 -8.58
N ILE A 47 13.64 -12.67 -7.73
CA ILE A 47 13.13 -13.02 -6.39
C ILE A 47 11.87 -13.91 -6.42
N LEU A 48 11.13 -13.91 -7.54
CA LEU A 48 9.95 -14.76 -7.73
C LEU A 48 10.29 -16.06 -8.48
N GLU A 49 11.56 -16.47 -8.49
CA GLU A 49 11.95 -17.78 -8.99
C GLU A 49 11.20 -18.89 -8.23
N ILE A 50 10.72 -19.88 -8.98
CA ILE A 50 9.86 -20.93 -8.43
C ILE A 50 10.71 -21.90 -7.60
N SER A 51 10.39 -22.01 -6.32
CA SER A 51 10.99 -23.00 -5.43
C SER A 51 10.38 -24.38 -5.68
N GLN A 52 11.24 -25.35 -5.98
CA GLN A 52 10.86 -26.77 -6.07
C GLN A 52 10.92 -27.46 -4.70
N GLN A 53 11.38 -26.76 -3.67
CA GLN A 53 11.46 -27.30 -2.32
C GLN A 53 10.06 -27.38 -1.71
N THR A 54 9.83 -28.43 -0.95
CA THR A 54 8.64 -28.56 -0.10
C THR A 54 9.08 -28.57 1.35
N ALA A 55 8.27 -27.94 2.21
CA ALA A 55 8.47 -27.96 3.65
C ALA A 55 7.13 -28.30 4.34
N PRO A 56 7.16 -29.11 5.41
CA PRO A 56 5.99 -29.37 6.21
C PRO A 56 5.47 -28.07 6.85
N ASP A 57 4.19 -28.07 7.23
CA ASP A 57 3.55 -26.98 7.99
C ASP A 57 3.61 -25.59 7.34
N THR A 58 3.84 -25.54 6.03
CA THR A 58 3.74 -24.30 5.24
C THR A 58 2.30 -24.03 4.80
N THR A 59 1.93 -22.75 4.73
CA THR A 59 0.60 -22.33 4.23
C THR A 59 0.74 -21.68 2.86
N SER A 60 0.05 -22.22 1.85
CA SER A 60 0.07 -21.66 0.49
C SER A 60 -1.12 -20.74 0.24
N HIS A 61 -0.86 -19.57 -0.35
CA HIS A 61 -1.89 -18.60 -0.75
C HIS A 61 -1.78 -18.28 -2.24
N THR A 62 -2.89 -18.46 -2.96
CA THR A 62 -3.03 -18.05 -4.37
C THR A 62 -3.52 -16.61 -4.45
N ILE A 63 -2.79 -15.78 -5.18
CA ILE A 63 -3.08 -14.37 -5.41
C ILE A 63 -3.35 -14.16 -6.89
N LEU A 64 -4.50 -13.59 -7.22
CA LEU A 64 -4.81 -13.12 -8.56
C LEU A 64 -4.34 -11.68 -8.70
N VAL A 65 -3.68 -11.37 -9.81
CA VAL A 65 -3.03 -10.08 -10.02
C VAL A 65 -3.63 -9.39 -11.23
N ALA A 66 -4.02 -8.13 -11.07
CA ALA A 66 -4.30 -7.21 -12.17
C ALA A 66 -3.30 -6.06 -12.11
N THR A 67 -2.63 -5.75 -13.22
CA THR A 67 -1.51 -4.82 -13.22
C THR A 67 -1.42 -3.93 -14.43
N THR A 68 -1.06 -2.66 -14.22
CA THR A 68 -0.69 -1.73 -15.31
C THR A 68 0.82 -1.67 -15.54
N ARG A 69 1.58 -2.61 -14.96
CA ARG A 69 3.01 -2.80 -15.23
C ARG A 69 3.21 -3.53 -16.54
N GLU A 70 4.27 -3.16 -17.24
CA GLU A 70 4.75 -3.90 -18.40
C GLU A 70 5.26 -5.29 -17.98
N PRO A 71 4.94 -6.35 -18.73
CA PRO A 71 5.51 -7.66 -18.48
C PRO A 71 7.04 -7.63 -18.62
N ASP A 72 7.72 -8.40 -17.78
CA ASP A 72 9.18 -8.52 -17.79
C ASP A 72 9.57 -9.98 -17.98
N ASP A 73 10.27 -10.27 -19.07
CA ASP A 73 10.63 -11.63 -19.46
C ASP A 73 11.87 -12.16 -18.73
N ARG A 74 12.51 -11.35 -17.87
CA ARG A 74 13.57 -11.84 -16.98
C ARG A 74 13.01 -12.92 -16.05
N PRO A 75 13.70 -14.06 -15.88
CA PRO A 75 13.26 -15.14 -14.99
C PRO A 75 12.90 -14.63 -13.58
N GLY A 76 11.85 -15.19 -12.97
CA GLY A 76 11.45 -14.84 -11.60
C GLY A 76 11.06 -13.37 -11.38
N THR A 77 10.55 -12.67 -12.41
CA THR A 77 10.23 -11.22 -12.32
C THR A 77 8.75 -10.91 -12.60
N LEU A 78 8.12 -11.57 -13.57
CA LEU A 78 6.74 -11.37 -14.06
C LEU A 78 6.44 -9.98 -14.65
N PHE A 79 6.64 -8.92 -13.87
CA PHE A 79 6.34 -7.54 -14.27
C PHE A 79 7.41 -6.57 -13.75
N GLY A 80 7.74 -5.60 -14.59
CA GLY A 80 8.76 -4.61 -14.32
C GLY A 80 8.21 -3.33 -13.67
N ARG A 81 9.06 -2.30 -13.71
CA ARG A 81 8.70 -0.94 -13.27
C ARG A 81 7.93 -0.15 -14.33
N GLU A 82 8.07 -0.52 -15.61
CA GLU A 82 7.53 0.26 -16.72
C GLU A 82 6.01 0.18 -16.85
N ARG A 83 5.43 1.17 -17.52
CA ARG A 83 3.99 1.31 -17.72
C ARG A 83 3.55 0.51 -18.94
N SER A 84 2.58 -0.37 -18.76
CA SER A 84 1.90 -1.00 -19.89
C SER A 84 0.85 -0.06 -20.50
N THR A 85 0.61 -0.20 -21.80
CA THR A 85 -0.51 0.45 -22.50
C THR A 85 -1.87 -0.17 -22.16
N GLY A 86 -1.87 -1.37 -21.55
CA GLY A 86 -3.07 -2.10 -21.18
C GLY A 86 -3.02 -2.65 -19.75
N LEU A 87 -4.05 -3.39 -19.39
CA LEU A 87 -4.11 -4.14 -18.13
C LEU A 87 -3.63 -5.57 -18.40
N ASN A 88 -2.62 -6.00 -17.66
CA ASN A 88 -2.10 -7.36 -17.67
C ASN A 88 -2.58 -8.12 -16.43
N PHE A 89 -2.54 -9.45 -16.51
CA PHE A 89 -2.98 -10.31 -15.42
C PHE A 89 -1.95 -11.39 -15.12
N ALA A 90 -1.98 -11.88 -13.89
CA ALA A 90 -1.21 -13.05 -13.47
C ALA A 90 -1.89 -13.75 -12.30
N GLU A 91 -1.39 -14.94 -12.02
CA GLU A 91 -1.66 -15.69 -10.81
C GLU A 91 -0.32 -16.10 -10.20
N ALA A 92 -0.21 -16.02 -8.88
CA ALA A 92 0.94 -16.50 -8.15
C ALA A 92 0.50 -17.22 -6.87
N THR A 93 1.07 -18.40 -6.63
CA THR A 93 0.92 -19.15 -5.39
C THR A 93 2.21 -19.01 -4.59
N VAL A 94 2.10 -18.45 -3.39
CA VAL A 94 3.24 -18.22 -2.49
C VAL A 94 3.05 -19.01 -1.21
N SER A 95 4.12 -19.66 -0.76
CA SER A 95 4.20 -20.36 0.51
C SER A 95 4.65 -19.41 1.61
N VAL A 96 3.97 -19.44 2.75
CA VAL A 96 4.34 -18.75 3.99
C VAL A 96 5.00 -19.76 4.93
N PRO A 97 6.18 -19.46 5.50
CA PRO A 97 6.93 -20.39 6.35
C PRO A 97 6.27 -20.57 7.72
N PRO A 98 6.47 -21.70 8.40
CA PRO A 98 5.92 -21.94 9.74
C PRO A 98 6.47 -20.99 10.82
N ILE A 99 7.62 -20.36 10.57
CA ILE A 99 8.24 -19.40 11.50
C ILE A 99 7.66 -17.98 11.39
N HIS A 100 6.68 -17.76 10.52
CA HIS A 100 6.17 -16.44 10.18
C HIS A 100 5.71 -15.65 11.40
N GLU A 101 6.09 -14.37 11.43
CA GLU A 101 5.61 -13.40 12.41
C GLU A 101 4.70 -12.38 11.74
N ALA A 102 3.53 -12.13 12.36
CA ALA A 102 2.55 -11.18 11.82
C ALA A 102 3.18 -9.82 11.51
N GLY A 103 2.78 -9.22 10.40
CA GLY A 103 3.28 -7.95 9.89
C GLY A 103 4.62 -8.03 9.14
N LYS A 104 5.41 -9.08 9.36
CA LYS A 104 6.72 -9.27 8.71
C LYS A 104 6.61 -9.95 7.36
N ILE A 105 7.66 -9.84 6.56
CA ILE A 105 7.83 -10.64 5.35
C ILE A 105 9.22 -11.24 5.47
N GLU A 106 9.29 -12.55 5.61
CA GLU A 106 10.55 -13.29 5.65
C GLU A 106 11.10 -13.41 4.22
N TRP A 107 11.92 -12.44 3.85
CA TRP A 107 12.49 -12.34 2.50
C TRP A 107 13.58 -13.40 2.27
N PRO A 108 13.56 -14.10 1.12
CA PRO A 108 14.67 -14.98 0.78
C PRO A 108 15.92 -14.15 0.50
N SER A 109 17.02 -14.52 1.16
CA SER A 109 18.33 -13.89 0.92
C SER A 109 18.91 -14.28 -0.44
N THR A 110 18.47 -15.41 -1.00
CA THR A 110 18.83 -15.88 -2.35
C THR A 110 17.64 -16.62 -2.94
N PRO A 111 17.21 -16.30 -4.19
CA PRO A 111 16.16 -17.06 -4.86
C PRO A 111 16.59 -18.52 -5.13
N PRO A 112 15.66 -19.48 -5.18
CA PRO A 112 14.21 -19.35 -4.98
C PRO A 112 13.74 -19.38 -3.51
N GLY A 113 14.65 -19.19 -2.54
CA GLY A 113 14.34 -19.19 -1.10
C GLY A 113 14.12 -20.57 -0.48
N ASN A 114 14.13 -20.63 0.85
CA ASN A 114 13.81 -21.82 1.64
C ASN A 114 12.38 -21.72 2.22
N PRO A 115 11.42 -22.60 1.85
CA PRO A 115 10.05 -22.53 2.36
C PRO A 115 9.90 -22.75 3.88
N GLU A 116 10.91 -23.25 4.57
CA GLU A 116 10.90 -23.36 6.05
C GLU A 116 11.13 -22.00 6.74
N THR A 117 11.81 -21.07 6.06
CA THR A 117 12.24 -19.79 6.64
C THR A 117 11.73 -18.57 5.90
N ASP A 118 11.42 -18.70 4.62
CA ASP A 118 11.16 -17.58 3.71
C ASP A 118 9.80 -17.72 3.04
N PHE A 119 9.27 -16.58 2.60
CA PHE A 119 8.21 -16.55 1.60
C PHE A 119 8.78 -17.07 0.28
N THR A 120 8.16 -18.09 -0.31
CA THR A 120 8.65 -18.73 -1.54
C THR A 120 7.56 -18.89 -2.58
N VAL A 121 7.89 -18.66 -3.85
CA VAL A 121 6.94 -18.83 -4.96
C VAL A 121 6.87 -20.31 -5.34
N LYS A 122 5.67 -20.90 -5.29
CA LYS A 122 5.43 -22.29 -5.71
C LYS A 122 4.99 -22.41 -7.16
N ALA A 123 4.25 -21.41 -7.63
CA ALA A 123 3.80 -21.32 -9.01
C ALA A 123 3.54 -19.85 -9.34
N ALA A 124 3.85 -19.43 -10.55
CA ALA A 124 3.41 -18.15 -11.06
C ALA A 124 3.28 -18.17 -12.58
N GLN A 125 2.25 -17.53 -13.09
CA GLN A 125 1.97 -17.46 -14.52
C GLN A 125 1.26 -16.16 -14.89
N ARG A 126 1.57 -15.64 -16.08
CA ARG A 126 0.79 -14.56 -16.70
C ARG A 126 -0.53 -15.13 -17.24
N LEU A 127 -1.60 -14.36 -17.11
CA LEU A 127 -2.94 -14.71 -17.58
C LEU A 127 -3.41 -13.66 -18.60
N ASP A 128 -4.33 -14.06 -19.47
CA ASP A 128 -5.15 -13.13 -20.24
C ASP A 128 -6.43 -12.75 -19.45
N ASP A 129 -7.28 -11.90 -20.04
CA ASP A 129 -8.51 -11.43 -19.37
C ASP A 129 -9.48 -12.60 -19.09
N ALA A 130 -9.60 -13.55 -20.01
CA ALA A 130 -10.46 -14.72 -19.86
C ALA A 130 -9.94 -15.66 -18.76
N GLY A 131 -8.64 -15.93 -18.74
CA GLY A 131 -7.94 -16.71 -17.72
C GLY A 131 -8.07 -16.09 -16.34
N PHE A 132 -7.91 -14.77 -16.20
CA PHE A 132 -8.13 -14.09 -14.93
C PHE A 132 -9.57 -14.25 -14.42
N ARG A 133 -10.57 -14.10 -15.30
CA ARG A 133 -11.98 -14.31 -14.92
C ARG A 133 -12.28 -15.76 -14.54
N ALA A 134 -11.69 -16.71 -15.26
CA ALA A 134 -11.85 -18.14 -14.99
C ALA A 134 -11.25 -18.49 -13.62
N ALA A 135 -10.00 -18.12 -13.38
CA ALA A 135 -9.32 -18.34 -12.10
C ALA A 135 -10.05 -17.67 -10.92
N LEU A 136 -10.54 -16.43 -11.12
CA LEU A 136 -11.36 -15.74 -10.12
C LEU A 136 -12.63 -16.52 -9.77
N ASN A 137 -13.38 -16.98 -10.77
CA ASN A 137 -14.61 -17.72 -10.53
C ASN A 137 -14.34 -19.12 -9.95
N GLU A 138 -13.24 -19.75 -10.31
CA GLU A 138 -12.79 -21.01 -9.72
C GLU A 138 -12.50 -20.83 -8.22
N GLU A 139 -11.68 -19.83 -7.85
CA GLU A 139 -11.40 -19.52 -6.45
C GLU A 139 -12.68 -19.19 -5.67
N LEU A 140 -13.58 -18.41 -6.24
CA LEU A 140 -14.87 -18.10 -5.62
C LEU A 140 -15.75 -19.35 -5.44
N SER A 141 -15.66 -20.33 -6.34
CA SER A 141 -16.45 -21.57 -6.27
C SER A 141 -16.05 -22.47 -5.09
N ARG A 142 -14.79 -22.36 -4.62
CA ARG A 142 -14.28 -23.08 -3.45
C ARG A 142 -14.83 -22.56 -2.12
N ARG A 143 -15.61 -21.47 -2.15
CA ARG A 143 -16.26 -20.87 -0.98
C ARG A 143 -17.78 -21.11 -1.01
N PRO A 144 -18.41 -21.34 0.16
CA PRO A 144 -19.86 -21.43 0.28
C PRO A 144 -20.55 -20.20 -0.31
N LYS A 145 -21.76 -20.40 -0.84
CA LYS A 145 -22.63 -19.28 -1.24
C LYS A 145 -22.95 -18.43 0.00
N GLY A 146 -22.88 -17.11 -0.12
CA GLY A 146 -22.93 -16.17 1.00
C GLY A 146 -21.56 -15.69 1.50
N GLU A 147 -20.49 -16.41 1.16
CA GLU A 147 -19.11 -16.13 1.58
C GLU A 147 -18.17 -15.86 0.38
N ARG A 148 -18.72 -15.67 -0.83
CA ARG A 148 -17.95 -15.50 -2.06
C ARG A 148 -17.49 -14.06 -2.20
N GLU A 149 -16.59 -13.65 -1.32
CA GLU A 149 -16.08 -12.29 -1.24
C GLU A 149 -14.65 -12.19 -1.80
N VAL A 150 -14.34 -11.04 -2.40
CA VAL A 150 -13.01 -10.68 -2.89
C VAL A 150 -12.39 -9.63 -1.96
N PHE A 151 -11.09 -9.75 -1.71
CA PHE A 151 -10.25 -8.76 -1.06
C PHE A 151 -9.26 -8.20 -2.07
N VAL A 152 -9.35 -6.89 -2.34
CA VAL A 152 -8.45 -6.18 -3.24
C VAL A 152 -7.44 -5.37 -2.42
N PHE A 153 -6.14 -5.59 -2.65
CA PHE A 153 -5.11 -4.73 -2.11
C PHE A 153 -4.51 -3.83 -3.21
N ILE A 154 -4.34 -2.54 -2.90
CA ILE A 154 -3.71 -1.55 -3.77
C ILE A 154 -2.51 -0.97 -3.02
N HIS A 155 -1.31 -1.22 -3.53
CA HIS A 155 -0.07 -0.73 -2.90
C HIS A 155 0.15 0.78 -3.11
N GLY A 156 1.12 1.31 -2.37
CA GLY A 156 1.53 2.70 -2.39
C GLY A 156 2.73 3.03 -3.27
N TYR A 157 3.32 4.19 -2.97
CA TYR A 157 4.55 4.73 -3.55
C TYR A 157 5.76 3.81 -3.32
N ASN A 158 6.78 3.93 -4.17
CA ASN A 158 8.09 3.29 -3.99
C ASN A 158 7.99 1.77 -3.76
N THR A 159 7.15 1.09 -4.54
CA THR A 159 6.87 -0.34 -4.38
C THR A 159 7.16 -1.10 -5.67
N ARG A 160 8.00 -2.14 -5.59
CA ARG A 160 8.28 -3.08 -6.69
C ARG A 160 7.21 -4.17 -6.74
N PHE A 161 7.12 -4.86 -7.86
CA PHE A 161 6.12 -5.93 -8.04
C PHE A 161 6.21 -7.04 -6.98
N PRO A 162 7.39 -7.61 -6.66
CA PRO A 162 7.50 -8.63 -5.61
C PRO A 162 7.09 -8.14 -4.22
N GLU A 163 7.40 -6.89 -3.91
CA GLU A 163 7.02 -6.25 -2.63
C GLU A 163 5.50 -6.14 -2.49
N ALA A 164 4.81 -5.72 -3.55
CA ALA A 164 3.36 -5.69 -3.57
C ALA A 164 2.74 -7.09 -3.45
N LEU A 165 3.32 -8.09 -4.14
CA LEU A 165 2.86 -9.48 -4.09
C LEU A 165 3.03 -10.09 -2.70
N TYR A 166 4.22 -10.04 -2.11
CA TYR A 166 4.46 -10.63 -0.81
C TYR A 166 3.70 -9.89 0.30
N ARG A 167 3.52 -8.58 0.18
CA ARG A 167 2.65 -7.84 1.10
C ARG A 167 1.20 -8.31 1.01
N MET A 168 0.67 -8.57 -0.19
CA MET A 168 -0.68 -9.15 -0.32
C MET A 168 -0.78 -10.54 0.32
N VAL A 169 0.24 -11.38 0.14
CA VAL A 169 0.31 -12.72 0.77
C VAL A 169 0.34 -12.60 2.28
N GLN A 170 1.17 -11.71 2.84
CA GLN A 170 1.25 -11.45 4.28
C GLN A 170 -0.11 -10.99 4.84
N LEU A 171 -0.75 -9.99 4.21
CA LEU A 171 -2.07 -9.52 4.64
C LEU A 171 -3.12 -10.63 4.60
N LYS A 172 -3.10 -11.46 3.55
CA LYS A 172 -4.01 -12.60 3.39
C LYS A 172 -3.76 -13.67 4.45
N HIS A 173 -2.50 -13.97 4.75
CA HIS A 173 -2.12 -14.95 5.76
C HIS A 173 -2.53 -14.46 7.15
N ASP A 174 -2.06 -13.27 7.54
CA ASP A 174 -2.23 -12.75 8.89
C ASP A 174 -3.68 -12.47 9.24
N SER A 175 -4.47 -11.99 8.29
CA SER A 175 -5.88 -11.71 8.56
C SER A 175 -6.75 -12.95 8.73
N GLY A 176 -6.29 -14.12 8.27
CA GLY A 176 -7.09 -15.35 8.26
C GLY A 176 -8.40 -15.25 7.47
N LEU A 177 -8.66 -14.13 6.77
CA LEU A 177 -9.93 -13.89 6.11
C LEU A 177 -10.11 -14.87 4.95
N PRO A 178 -11.27 -15.51 4.77
CA PRO A 178 -11.44 -16.55 3.75
C PRO A 178 -11.51 -15.98 2.32
N GLN A 179 -11.59 -14.67 2.13
CA GLN A 179 -11.85 -13.99 0.85
C GLN A 179 -10.83 -14.34 -0.25
N VAL A 180 -11.24 -14.28 -1.52
CA VAL A 180 -10.32 -14.43 -2.67
C VAL A 180 -9.40 -13.21 -2.73
N ALA A 181 -8.10 -13.45 -2.74
CA ALA A 181 -7.09 -12.40 -2.73
C ALA A 181 -6.79 -11.89 -4.15
N VAL A 182 -7.01 -10.59 -4.37
CA VAL A 182 -6.67 -9.89 -5.61
C VAL A 182 -5.69 -8.76 -5.31
N LEU A 183 -4.51 -8.79 -5.92
CA LEU A 183 -3.58 -7.66 -5.93
C LEU A 183 -3.85 -6.78 -7.14
N PHE A 184 -4.14 -5.50 -6.92
CA PHE A 184 -4.01 -4.49 -7.96
C PHE A 184 -2.68 -3.75 -7.80
N THR A 185 -1.79 -3.90 -8.77
CA THR A 185 -0.48 -3.26 -8.76
C THR A 185 -0.30 -2.34 -9.95
N TRP A 186 0.30 -1.19 -9.71
CA TRP A 186 0.55 -0.16 -10.72
C TRP A 186 2.04 0.09 -10.85
N ALA A 187 2.45 0.73 -11.95
CA ALA A 187 3.83 0.94 -12.36
C ALA A 187 4.58 1.96 -11.47
N SER A 188 4.70 1.66 -10.17
CA SER A 188 5.63 2.33 -9.28
C SER A 188 7.05 1.92 -9.63
N GLY A 189 7.94 2.91 -9.68
CA GLY A 189 9.36 2.76 -9.99
C GLY A 189 10.13 1.99 -8.93
N GLY A 190 9.62 1.91 -7.69
CA GLY A 190 10.30 1.21 -6.61
C GLY A 190 11.58 1.91 -6.12
N ASN A 191 11.70 3.24 -6.33
CA ASN A 191 12.74 4.06 -5.71
C ASN A 191 12.18 5.35 -5.06
N VAL A 192 12.84 5.81 -4.01
CA VAL A 192 12.52 7.04 -3.26
C VAL A 192 12.71 8.34 -4.05
N THR A 193 13.40 8.30 -5.18
CA THR A 193 13.57 9.45 -6.08
C THR A 193 12.50 9.50 -7.17
N ASP A 194 11.73 8.43 -7.35
CA ASP A 194 10.76 8.28 -8.44
C ASP A 194 9.40 8.91 -8.11
N TYR A 195 9.31 9.84 -7.15
CA TYR A 195 8.04 10.41 -6.69
C TYR A 195 7.16 10.96 -7.82
N LEU A 196 7.74 11.75 -8.74
CA LEU A 196 7.00 12.28 -9.89
C LEU A 196 6.61 11.19 -10.90
N TYR A 197 7.48 10.20 -11.10
CA TYR A 197 7.17 9.04 -11.95
C TYR A 197 5.98 8.27 -11.37
N ASP A 198 6.02 7.98 -10.06
CA ASP A 198 4.99 7.25 -9.35
C ASP A 198 3.66 8.00 -9.32
N SER A 199 3.66 9.30 -9.08
CA SER A 199 2.44 10.12 -9.12
C SER A 199 1.76 10.08 -10.51
N ASN A 200 2.56 10.17 -11.57
CA ASN A 200 2.07 10.03 -12.94
C ASN A 200 1.59 8.60 -13.26
N SER A 201 2.31 7.58 -12.78
CA SER A 201 1.93 6.17 -12.94
C SER A 201 0.64 5.83 -12.19
N ALA A 202 0.48 6.32 -10.97
CA ALA A 202 -0.74 6.19 -10.17
C ALA A 202 -1.93 6.84 -10.89
N THR A 203 -1.72 8.01 -11.50
CA THR A 203 -2.72 8.68 -12.31
C THR A 203 -3.12 7.85 -13.53
N ILE A 204 -2.16 7.24 -14.25
CA ILE A 204 -2.43 6.32 -15.38
C ILE A 204 -3.20 5.08 -14.91
N ALA A 205 -2.91 4.56 -13.72
CA ALA A 205 -3.47 3.31 -13.22
C ALA A 205 -4.99 3.33 -12.96
N ARG A 206 -5.62 4.52 -12.88
CA ARG A 206 -7.05 4.65 -12.57
C ARG A 206 -7.97 3.88 -13.52
N ASP A 207 -7.62 3.83 -14.81
CA ASP A 207 -8.40 3.12 -15.84
C ASP A 207 -8.26 1.60 -15.67
N GLY A 208 -7.04 1.15 -15.34
CA GLY A 208 -6.75 -0.24 -15.00
C GLY A 208 -7.51 -0.70 -13.75
N LEU A 209 -7.58 0.14 -12.72
CA LEU A 209 -8.34 -0.16 -11.50
C LEU A 209 -9.86 -0.17 -11.78
N GLU A 210 -10.38 0.76 -12.59
CA GLU A 210 -11.79 0.74 -12.98
C GLU A 210 -12.15 -0.58 -13.68
N ARG A 211 -11.33 -1.00 -14.66
CA ARG A 211 -11.55 -2.26 -15.37
C ARG A 211 -11.47 -3.46 -14.43
N THR A 212 -10.50 -3.47 -13.52
CA THR A 212 -10.38 -4.48 -12.47
C THR A 212 -11.66 -4.56 -11.64
N LEU A 213 -12.09 -3.45 -11.03
CA LEU A 213 -13.29 -3.41 -10.18
C LEU A 213 -14.55 -3.85 -10.94
N ARG A 214 -14.71 -3.44 -12.21
CA ARG A 214 -15.81 -3.88 -13.07
C ARG A 214 -15.78 -5.39 -13.34
N THR A 215 -14.60 -5.95 -13.58
CA THR A 215 -14.42 -7.41 -13.73
C THR A 215 -14.80 -8.15 -12.45
N LEU A 216 -14.36 -7.65 -11.29
CA LEU A 216 -14.67 -8.26 -9.99
C LEU A 216 -16.17 -8.23 -9.67
N VAL A 217 -16.84 -7.09 -9.82
CA VAL A 217 -18.30 -7.03 -9.59
C VAL A 217 -19.10 -7.76 -10.66
N GLY A 218 -18.53 -7.98 -11.84
CA GLY A 218 -19.12 -8.76 -12.92
C GLY A 218 -18.96 -10.28 -12.78
N SER A 219 -18.14 -10.74 -11.83
CA SER A 219 -17.90 -12.17 -11.58
C SER A 219 -18.94 -12.76 -10.62
N ASN A 220 -18.71 -14.01 -10.19
CA ASN A 220 -19.48 -14.69 -9.14
C ASN A 220 -19.25 -14.11 -7.73
N ALA A 221 -18.45 -13.04 -7.61
CA ALA A 221 -18.24 -12.36 -6.34
C ALA A 221 -19.54 -11.72 -5.84
N GLU A 222 -19.86 -11.98 -4.57
CA GLU A 222 -21.00 -11.43 -3.86
C GLU A 222 -20.64 -10.08 -3.23
N LYS A 223 -19.40 -9.91 -2.77
CA LYS A 223 -18.83 -8.61 -2.34
C LYS A 223 -17.38 -8.44 -2.77
N VAL A 224 -16.99 -7.19 -2.98
CA VAL A 224 -15.62 -6.76 -3.26
C VAL A 224 -15.21 -5.76 -2.19
N ASN A 225 -14.25 -6.13 -1.36
CA ASN A 225 -13.65 -5.29 -0.33
C ASN A 225 -12.31 -4.76 -0.85
N VAL A 226 -11.94 -3.54 -0.48
CA VAL A 226 -10.73 -2.88 -0.97
C VAL A 226 -9.93 -2.33 0.20
N LEU A 227 -8.62 -2.56 0.20
CA LEU A 227 -7.64 -1.88 1.03
C LEU A 227 -6.64 -1.17 0.14
N ALA A 228 -6.57 0.15 0.23
CA ALA A 228 -5.57 0.95 -0.46
C ALA A 228 -4.58 1.55 0.53
N HIS A 229 -3.28 1.47 0.22
CA HIS A 229 -2.21 2.00 1.05
C HIS A 229 -1.56 3.23 0.44
N SER A 230 -1.28 4.26 1.24
CA SER A 230 -0.47 5.41 0.85
C SER A 230 -1.00 6.06 -0.44
N MET A 231 -0.15 6.27 -1.45
CA MET A 231 -0.49 6.84 -2.76
C MET A 231 -1.48 5.97 -3.55
N GLY A 232 -1.65 4.68 -3.20
CA GLY A 232 -2.71 3.84 -3.74
C GLY A 232 -4.11 4.39 -3.46
N ASN A 233 -4.26 5.20 -2.41
CA ASN A 233 -5.51 5.90 -2.11
C ASN A 233 -5.87 6.96 -3.16
N TRP A 234 -4.89 7.63 -3.77
CA TRP A 234 -5.13 8.52 -4.91
C TRP A 234 -5.72 7.73 -6.09
N VAL A 235 -5.15 6.56 -6.40
CA VAL A 235 -5.64 5.69 -7.48
C VAL A 235 -7.09 5.30 -7.22
N LEU A 236 -7.37 4.83 -5.99
CA LEU A 236 -8.70 4.42 -5.58
C LEU A 236 -9.74 5.55 -5.67
N THR A 237 -9.48 6.71 -5.05
CA THR A 237 -10.48 7.80 -5.01
C THR A 237 -10.70 8.40 -6.38
N GLU A 238 -9.65 8.51 -7.21
CA GLU A 238 -9.80 9.01 -8.58
C GLU A 238 -10.55 8.01 -9.48
N THR A 239 -10.31 6.70 -9.33
CA THR A 239 -11.11 5.68 -10.02
C THR A 239 -12.58 5.74 -9.62
N LEU A 240 -12.90 5.86 -8.32
CA LEU A 240 -14.28 5.98 -7.86
C LEU A 240 -14.96 7.25 -8.38
N ARG A 241 -14.25 8.37 -8.40
CA ARG A 241 -14.71 9.62 -9.01
C ARG A 241 -14.98 9.45 -10.51
N GLN A 242 -14.05 8.84 -11.25
CA GLN A 242 -14.19 8.55 -12.68
C GLN A 242 -15.41 7.67 -12.97
N ILE A 243 -15.59 6.59 -12.21
CA ILE A 243 -16.76 5.70 -12.31
C ILE A 243 -18.05 6.49 -12.10
N ARG A 244 -18.10 7.39 -11.11
CA ARG A 244 -19.28 8.23 -10.89
C ARG A 244 -19.55 9.14 -12.08
N ILE A 245 -18.52 9.82 -12.61
CA ILE A 245 -18.64 10.74 -13.74
C ILE A 245 -19.07 10.02 -15.03
N SER A 246 -18.66 8.75 -15.21
CA SER A 246 -19.05 7.93 -16.36
C SER A 246 -20.56 7.68 -16.48
N GLY A 247 -21.34 7.93 -15.43
CA GLY A 247 -22.77 7.61 -15.38
C GLY A 247 -23.06 6.11 -15.24
N ARG A 248 -22.03 5.27 -15.07
CA ARG A 248 -22.14 3.80 -14.97
C ARG A 248 -21.62 3.32 -13.62
N PRO A 249 -22.34 3.59 -12.51
CA PRO A 249 -21.88 3.24 -11.17
C PRO A 249 -21.72 1.73 -11.01
N LEU A 250 -20.79 1.30 -10.14
CA LEU A 250 -20.68 -0.11 -9.75
C LEU A 250 -21.92 -0.53 -8.94
N PRO A 251 -22.33 -1.80 -8.98
CA PRO A 251 -23.49 -2.27 -8.23
C PRO A 251 -23.23 -2.18 -6.72
N GLU A 252 -23.94 -1.28 -6.02
CA GLU A 252 -23.70 -0.96 -4.61
C GLU A 252 -23.74 -2.18 -3.68
N ARG A 253 -24.65 -3.13 -3.93
CA ARG A 253 -24.77 -4.37 -3.14
C ARG A 253 -23.51 -5.24 -3.17
N LYS A 254 -22.71 -5.12 -4.24
CA LYS A 254 -21.46 -5.87 -4.42
C LYS A 254 -20.25 -5.11 -3.90
N LEU A 255 -20.38 -3.83 -3.54
CA LEU A 255 -19.29 -3.09 -2.89
C LEU A 255 -19.31 -3.39 -1.39
N GLY A 256 -18.21 -3.94 -0.89
CA GLY A 256 -17.97 -4.24 0.51
C GLY A 256 -17.37 -3.06 1.27
N VAL A 257 -16.47 -3.36 2.19
CA VAL A 257 -15.69 -2.37 2.95
C VAL A 257 -14.62 -1.77 2.03
N ILE A 258 -14.43 -0.45 2.14
CA ILE A 258 -13.30 0.24 1.51
C ILE A 258 -12.47 0.87 2.62
N ALA A 259 -11.26 0.34 2.81
CA ALA A 259 -10.30 0.79 3.79
C ALA A 259 -9.13 1.54 3.11
N MET A 260 -8.70 2.61 3.75
CA MET A 260 -7.70 3.57 3.28
C MET A 260 -6.60 3.67 4.34
N ALA A 261 -5.50 2.96 4.15
CA ALA A 261 -4.39 2.93 5.08
C ALA A 261 -3.35 4.01 4.79
N ALA A 262 -3.01 4.80 5.81
CA ALA A 262 -2.07 5.92 5.77
C ALA A 262 -2.19 6.77 4.48
N PRO A 263 -3.37 7.35 4.17
CA PRO A 263 -3.61 7.90 2.83
C PRO A 263 -2.69 9.07 2.48
N ASP A 264 -1.84 8.83 1.48
CA ASP A 264 -1.02 9.86 0.86
C ASP A 264 -1.82 10.51 -0.26
N LEU A 265 -2.83 11.30 0.14
CA LEU A 265 -3.75 12.04 -0.73
C LEU A 265 -3.90 13.45 -0.17
N ASP A 266 -3.85 14.46 -1.03
CA ASP A 266 -4.08 15.85 -0.62
C ASP A 266 -5.51 16.00 -0.10
N ILE A 267 -5.67 16.61 1.08
CA ILE A 267 -6.99 16.75 1.71
C ILE A 267 -7.97 17.58 0.88
N ASP A 268 -7.50 18.64 0.21
CA ASP A 268 -8.33 19.50 -0.63
C ASP A 268 -8.75 18.76 -1.90
N VAL A 269 -7.87 17.92 -2.45
CA VAL A 269 -8.24 17.00 -3.52
C VAL A 269 -9.30 16.01 -3.04
N PHE A 270 -9.12 15.37 -1.88
CA PHE A 270 -10.11 14.44 -1.35
C PHE A 270 -11.47 15.12 -1.18
N LYS A 271 -11.51 16.30 -0.55
CA LYS A 271 -12.72 17.13 -0.42
C LYS A 271 -13.35 17.46 -1.78
N ALA A 272 -12.55 17.81 -2.78
CA ALA A 272 -13.04 18.08 -4.14
C ALA A 272 -13.60 16.82 -4.82
N GLN A 273 -12.93 15.68 -4.68
CA GLN A 273 -13.39 14.39 -5.20
C GLN A 273 -14.70 13.98 -4.53
N MET A 274 -14.82 14.11 -3.20
CA MET A 274 -16.05 13.81 -2.46
C MET A 274 -17.22 14.73 -2.83
N ARG A 275 -16.98 16.03 -3.03
CA ARG A 275 -18.01 16.96 -3.54
C ARG A 275 -18.54 16.55 -4.91
N ARG A 276 -17.69 15.97 -5.77
CA ARG A 276 -18.09 15.51 -7.11
C ARG A 276 -18.69 14.10 -7.11
N ALA A 277 -18.14 13.19 -6.31
CA ALA A 277 -18.53 11.78 -6.26
C ALA A 277 -19.77 11.53 -5.39
N GLY A 278 -20.04 12.44 -4.45
CA GLY A 278 -21.05 12.31 -3.40
C GLY A 278 -20.53 11.52 -2.20
N LYS A 279 -21.21 11.66 -1.05
CA LYS A 279 -20.94 10.86 0.15
C LYS A 279 -21.18 9.37 -0.17
N PRO A 280 -20.28 8.45 0.20
CA PRO A 280 -20.48 7.04 -0.06
C PRO A 280 -21.59 6.51 0.86
N LYS A 281 -22.40 5.56 0.37
CA LYS A 281 -23.46 4.96 1.19
C LYS A 281 -22.90 4.11 2.33
N LYS A 282 -21.77 3.44 2.08
CA LYS A 282 -20.96 2.77 3.08
C LYS A 282 -19.75 3.64 3.37
N PRO A 283 -19.40 3.88 4.63
CA PRO A 283 -18.30 4.78 4.94
C PRO A 283 -16.96 4.22 4.50
N PHE A 284 -16.02 5.11 4.16
CA PHE A 284 -14.61 4.74 4.05
C PHE A 284 -14.04 4.51 5.45
N ILE A 285 -13.23 3.47 5.61
CA ILE A 285 -12.47 3.26 6.84
C ILE A 285 -11.08 3.85 6.64
N ILE A 286 -10.77 4.96 7.29
CA ILE A 286 -9.48 5.62 7.18
C ILE A 286 -8.62 5.22 8.37
N LEU A 287 -7.52 4.52 8.10
CA LEU A 287 -6.53 4.14 9.11
C LEU A 287 -5.41 5.19 9.09
N VAL A 288 -5.24 5.92 10.19
CA VAL A 288 -4.25 7.00 10.33
C VAL A 288 -3.19 6.64 11.36
N SER A 289 -2.04 7.31 11.28
CA SER A 289 -1.01 7.28 12.32
C SER A 289 -0.39 8.66 12.44
N ARG A 290 -0.54 9.31 13.59
CA ARG A 290 -0.11 10.71 13.81
C ARG A 290 1.41 10.87 13.81
N ASP A 291 2.14 9.78 14.04
CA ASP A 291 3.60 9.72 14.03
C ASP A 291 4.23 9.33 12.67
N ASP A 292 3.41 9.17 11.62
CA ASP A 292 3.84 8.76 10.28
C ASP A 292 4.88 9.73 9.69
N ARG A 293 6.08 9.20 9.40
CA ARG A 293 7.21 9.98 8.86
C ARG A 293 7.16 10.10 7.34
N ALA A 294 6.61 9.11 6.65
CA ALA A 294 6.51 9.14 5.19
C ALA A 294 5.49 10.19 4.74
N LEU A 295 4.34 10.28 5.41
CA LEU A 295 3.34 11.32 5.14
C LEU A 295 3.88 12.73 5.41
N ARG A 296 4.67 12.90 6.48
CA ARG A 296 5.37 14.18 6.74
C ARG A 296 6.30 14.56 5.60
N ALA A 297 7.11 13.61 5.10
CA ALA A 297 7.99 13.86 3.96
C ALA A 297 7.20 14.18 2.68
N SER A 298 6.12 13.44 2.40
CA SER A 298 5.24 13.69 1.25
C SER A 298 4.60 15.08 1.31
N SER A 299 4.13 15.50 2.49
CA SER A 299 3.58 16.84 2.69
C SER A 299 4.59 17.94 2.34
N LEU A 300 5.86 17.79 2.75
CA LEU A 300 6.92 18.74 2.39
C LEU A 300 7.15 18.81 0.88
N ILE A 301 7.18 17.67 0.20
CA ILE A 301 7.32 17.60 -1.27
C ILE A 301 6.10 18.24 -1.95
N ALA A 302 4.90 18.06 -1.38
CA ALA A 302 3.64 18.60 -1.89
C ALA A 302 3.37 20.07 -1.48
N GLY A 303 4.41 20.83 -1.11
CA GLY A 303 4.29 22.26 -0.81
C GLY A 303 3.70 22.55 0.58
N GLY A 304 3.85 21.65 1.54
CA GLY A 304 3.39 21.80 2.92
C GLY A 304 1.89 21.63 3.11
N LYS A 305 1.19 21.06 2.12
CA LYS A 305 -0.24 20.76 2.21
C LYS A 305 -0.48 19.49 3.01
N GLU A 306 -1.54 19.51 3.80
CA GLU A 306 -1.90 18.42 4.69
C GLU A 306 -2.37 17.21 3.88
N ARG A 307 -1.95 16.02 4.33
CA ARG A 307 -2.32 14.74 3.70
C ARG A 307 -3.48 14.15 4.48
N LEU A 308 -4.40 13.48 3.79
CA LEU A 308 -5.58 12.86 4.38
C LEU A 308 -5.23 11.93 5.55
N GLY A 309 -4.13 11.17 5.46
CA GLY A 309 -3.68 10.29 6.54
C GLY A 309 -3.09 10.98 7.78
N ALA A 310 -2.89 12.30 7.72
CA ALA A 310 -2.41 13.13 8.82
C ALA A 310 -3.42 14.24 9.18
N TYR A 311 -4.63 14.22 8.60
CA TYR A 311 -5.64 15.25 8.80
C TYR A 311 -6.33 15.11 10.15
N GLU A 312 -6.29 16.16 10.98
CA GLU A 312 -6.76 16.10 12.37
C GLU A 312 -8.24 16.48 12.59
N ASP A 313 -8.96 17.04 11.60
CA ASP A 313 -10.39 17.33 11.77
C ASP A 313 -11.25 16.10 11.44
N GLU A 314 -11.39 15.20 12.42
CA GLU A 314 -12.14 13.96 12.22
C GLU A 314 -13.65 14.21 12.05
N ALA A 315 -14.18 15.30 12.59
CA ALA A 315 -15.60 15.67 12.42
C ALA A 315 -15.90 16.02 10.96
N GLU A 316 -14.99 16.69 10.27
CA GLU A 316 -15.11 16.93 8.83
C GLU A 316 -14.98 15.62 8.02
N LEU A 317 -14.04 14.74 8.37
CA LEU A 317 -13.92 13.43 7.73
C LEU A 317 -15.20 12.59 7.89
N ALA A 318 -15.83 12.62 9.07
CA ALA A 318 -17.11 11.95 9.31
C ALA A 318 -18.24 12.54 8.45
N LYS A 319 -18.27 13.87 8.25
CA LYS A 319 -19.22 14.53 7.33
C LYS A 319 -19.02 14.08 5.89
N LEU A 320 -17.77 13.85 5.47
CA LEU A 320 -17.41 13.30 4.15
C LEU A 320 -17.71 11.79 4.02
N GLY A 321 -18.13 11.13 5.11
CA GLY A 321 -18.50 9.71 5.12
C GLY A 321 -17.32 8.78 5.40
N ALA A 322 -16.38 9.21 6.24
CA ALA A 322 -15.33 8.35 6.76
C ALA A 322 -15.61 7.91 8.22
N ILE A 323 -15.11 6.74 8.57
CA ILE A 323 -14.82 6.29 9.93
C ILE A 323 -13.29 6.38 10.07
N VAL A 324 -12.80 7.08 11.09
CA VAL A 324 -11.36 7.23 11.32
C VAL A 324 -10.92 6.30 12.45
N ILE A 325 -9.88 5.52 12.20
CA ILE A 325 -9.25 4.64 13.18
C ILE A 325 -7.80 5.04 13.32
N ASP A 326 -7.40 5.35 14.55
CA ASP A 326 -6.03 5.77 14.87
C ASP A 326 -5.17 4.57 15.28
N LEU A 327 -4.05 4.41 14.60
CA LEU A 327 -3.04 3.37 14.82
C LEU A 327 -1.76 3.93 15.46
N THR A 328 -1.77 5.17 15.95
CA THR A 328 -0.58 5.82 16.54
C THR A 328 0.07 4.97 17.62
N ASP A 329 -0.73 4.37 18.51
CA ASP A 329 -0.27 3.54 19.62
C ASP A 329 0.18 2.12 19.19
N ILE A 330 -0.01 1.76 17.91
CA ILE A 330 0.47 0.49 17.38
C ILE A 330 1.96 0.61 17.05
N LYS A 331 2.75 -0.37 17.48
CA LYS A 331 4.17 -0.46 17.14
C LYS A 331 4.31 -0.91 15.69
N GLY A 332 4.92 -0.08 14.85
CA GLY A 332 5.23 -0.45 13.46
C GLY A 332 6.47 -1.32 13.34
N SER A 333 6.53 -2.16 12.30
CA SER A 333 7.74 -2.88 11.88
C SER A 333 8.65 -2.05 10.97
N ASP A 334 8.15 -0.98 10.36
CA ASP A 334 8.90 -0.08 9.50
C ASP A 334 9.37 1.18 10.23
N THR A 335 10.53 1.71 9.84
CA THR A 335 11.14 2.89 10.49
C THR A 335 10.39 4.20 10.22
N ALA A 336 9.46 4.20 9.27
CA ALA A 336 8.65 5.35 8.90
C ALA A 336 7.29 5.37 9.60
N ASN A 337 6.91 4.30 10.31
CA ASN A 337 5.58 4.12 10.90
C ASN A 337 4.43 4.21 9.87
N HIS A 338 4.74 3.92 8.59
CA HIS A 338 3.83 4.07 7.46
C HIS A 338 3.10 2.77 7.10
N GLY A 339 3.61 1.63 7.60
CA GLY A 339 3.12 0.28 7.34
C GLY A 339 2.30 -0.34 8.47
N LYS A 340 1.97 0.39 9.54
CA LYS A 340 1.30 -0.14 10.75
C LYS A 340 0.00 -0.92 10.48
N PHE A 341 -0.68 -0.65 9.37
CA PHE A 341 -1.87 -1.41 8.95
C PHE A 341 -1.59 -2.91 8.77
N ALA A 342 -0.36 -3.29 8.44
CA ALA A 342 0.03 -4.69 8.27
C ALA A 342 0.11 -5.43 9.61
N GLU A 343 0.48 -4.73 10.69
CA GLU A 343 0.58 -5.29 12.05
C GLU A 343 -0.80 -5.67 12.60
N ILE A 344 -1.82 -4.89 12.27
CA ILE A 344 -3.19 -5.12 12.70
C ILE A 344 -3.97 -6.06 11.76
N ALA A 345 -3.31 -6.66 10.75
CA ALA A 345 -3.99 -7.55 9.81
C ALA A 345 -4.68 -8.71 10.54
N GLN A 346 -4.05 -9.27 11.57
CA GLN A 346 -4.62 -10.31 12.43
C GLN A 346 -5.86 -9.88 13.24
N ALA A 347 -6.07 -8.57 13.40
CA ALA A 347 -7.25 -7.99 14.03
C ALA A 347 -8.36 -7.66 13.01
N ALA A 348 -8.18 -7.98 11.73
CA ALA A 348 -9.15 -7.68 10.69
C ALA A 348 -10.53 -8.35 10.88
N PRO A 349 -10.65 -9.62 11.34
CA PRO A 349 -11.95 -10.22 11.64
C PRO A 349 -12.73 -9.48 12.74
N GLU A 350 -12.05 -9.08 13.81
CA GLU A 350 -12.60 -8.35 14.95
C GLU A 350 -12.98 -6.94 14.51
N LEU A 351 -12.10 -6.26 13.78
CA LEU A 351 -12.37 -4.95 13.22
C LEU A 351 -13.58 -4.98 12.27
N ARG A 352 -13.68 -5.99 11.42
CA ARG A 352 -14.83 -6.18 10.53
C ARG A 352 -16.11 -6.36 11.34
N SER A 353 -16.09 -7.20 12.38
CA SER A 353 -17.23 -7.42 13.28
C SER A 353 -17.65 -6.14 14.01
N ALA A 354 -16.68 -5.38 14.51
CA ALA A 354 -16.90 -4.09 15.17
C ALA A 354 -17.52 -3.06 14.22
N LEU A 355 -16.99 -2.92 13.01
CA LEU A 355 -17.52 -2.02 11.99
C LEU A 355 -18.95 -2.40 11.57
N GLN A 356 -19.24 -3.70 11.42
CA GLN A 356 -20.61 -4.16 11.15
C GLN A 356 -21.56 -3.81 12.30
N SER A 357 -21.11 -3.89 13.55
CA SER A 357 -21.93 -3.51 14.70
C SER A 357 -22.22 -2.00 14.76
N LEU A 358 -21.28 -1.16 14.29
CA LEU A 358 -21.45 0.29 14.18
C LEU A 358 -22.42 0.66 13.05
N GLU A 359 -22.38 -0.05 11.92
CA GLU A 359 -23.37 0.13 10.84
C GLU A 359 -24.81 -0.14 11.32
N LEU A 360 -24.98 -1.03 12.31
CA LEU A 360 -26.28 -1.37 12.90
C LEU A 360 -26.75 -0.41 14.00
N ARG A 361 -25.88 0.46 14.53
CA ARG A 361 -26.21 1.42 15.60
C ARG A 361 -25.85 2.85 15.19
N PRO A 362 -26.72 3.55 14.43
CA PRO A 362 -26.47 4.92 14.02
C PRO A 362 -26.73 5.88 15.20
N GLN A 363 -25.71 6.10 16.03
CA GLN A 363 -25.66 7.20 17.00
C GLN A 363 -24.30 7.87 16.85
N VAL A 364 -24.30 9.18 16.61
CA VAL A 364 -23.06 9.95 16.71
C VAL A 364 -22.68 10.01 18.16
N SER A 365 -21.43 9.67 18.39
CA SER A 365 -20.68 10.34 19.42
C SER A 365 -19.29 10.56 18.86
N THR A 366 -18.79 11.79 18.90
CA THR A 366 -17.36 12.11 18.73
C THR A 366 -16.56 11.64 19.94
N THR A 367 -17.05 10.61 20.63
CA THR A 367 -16.44 10.06 21.82
C THR A 367 -15.62 8.88 21.37
N GLU A 368 -14.31 9.04 21.52
CA GLU A 368 -13.31 8.01 21.29
C GLU A 368 -13.81 6.67 21.83
N THR A 369 -13.99 5.72 20.92
CA THR A 369 -14.38 4.37 21.30
C THR A 369 -13.16 3.49 21.13
N THR A 370 -12.67 2.94 22.23
CA THR A 370 -11.62 1.92 22.17
C THR A 370 -12.28 0.57 21.89
N VAL A 371 -11.83 -0.08 20.82
CA VAL A 371 -12.19 -1.45 20.50
C VAL A 371 -10.95 -2.29 20.76
N ASP A 372 -11.05 -3.22 21.71
CA ASP A 372 -10.04 -4.24 21.93
C ASP A 372 -10.19 -5.31 20.85
N ALA A 373 -9.39 -5.21 19.80
CA ALA A 373 -9.32 -6.25 18.78
C ALA A 373 -8.29 -7.29 19.19
N VAL A 374 -8.69 -8.55 19.28
CA VAL A 374 -7.81 -9.66 19.67
C VAL A 374 -7.32 -10.36 18.42
N GLY A 375 -6.04 -10.18 18.07
CA GLY A 375 -5.39 -11.00 17.05
C GLY A 375 -4.80 -12.26 17.66
N ASN A 376 -4.85 -13.38 16.95
CA ASN A 376 -4.20 -14.62 17.39
C ASN A 376 -2.86 -14.80 16.68
N THR A 377 -1.75 -14.74 17.41
CA THR A 377 -0.44 -15.17 16.91
C THR A 377 -0.21 -16.64 17.25
N ALA A 378 0.75 -17.30 16.59
CA ALA A 378 1.18 -18.66 16.93
C ALA A 378 1.64 -18.84 18.40
N LYS A 379 1.88 -17.74 19.14
CA LYS A 379 2.43 -17.75 20.50
C LYS A 379 1.51 -17.16 21.57
N ALA A 380 0.54 -16.30 21.22
CA ALA A 380 -0.42 -15.69 22.16
C ALA A 380 -1.54 -14.90 21.45
N ALA A 381 -2.63 -14.63 22.17
CA ALA A 381 -3.60 -13.59 21.82
C ALA A 381 -2.97 -12.20 22.08
N VAL A 382 -3.01 -11.33 21.07
CA VAL A 382 -2.50 -9.95 21.11
C VAL A 382 -3.69 -8.99 21.02
N THR A 383 -3.87 -8.15 22.05
CA THR A 383 -4.90 -7.11 22.03
C THR A 383 -4.35 -5.85 21.37
N PHE A 384 -5.07 -5.34 20.38
CA PHE A 384 -4.83 -4.04 19.77
C PHE A 384 -5.87 -3.06 20.30
N PRO A 385 -5.46 -2.03 21.07
CA PRO A 385 -6.36 -0.96 21.44
C PRO A 385 -6.58 -0.09 20.19
N LEU A 386 -7.65 -0.35 19.44
CA LEU A 386 -7.99 0.44 18.26
C LEU A 386 -8.89 1.59 18.68
N LYS A 387 -8.41 2.82 18.46
CA LYS A 387 -9.17 4.04 18.76
C LYS A 387 -9.99 4.43 17.54
N ILE A 388 -11.31 4.22 17.62
CA ILE A 388 -12.25 4.75 16.64
C ILE A 388 -12.55 6.18 17.04
N LEU A 389 -12.06 7.13 16.24
CA LEU A 389 -12.18 8.55 16.52
C LEU A 389 -13.54 9.09 16.09
N THR A 390 -14.12 8.54 15.02
CA THR A 390 -15.42 9.00 14.49
C THR A 390 -16.23 7.89 13.82
N ALA A 391 -17.56 8.01 13.88
CA ALA A 391 -18.50 7.24 13.07
C ALA A 391 -19.57 8.16 12.44
N PRO A 392 -19.88 8.02 11.14
CA PRO A 392 -20.86 8.88 10.48
C PRO A 392 -22.29 8.59 10.94
N LEU A 393 -23.11 9.65 11.09
CA LEU A 393 -24.57 9.48 11.18
C LEU A 393 -25.09 8.92 9.87
N THR A 394 -25.67 7.74 9.92
CA THR A 394 -26.69 7.34 8.95
C THR A 394 -28.02 7.86 9.49
N ALA A 395 -28.46 9.02 9.02
CA ALA A 395 -29.84 9.42 9.25
C ALA A 395 -30.73 8.38 8.54
N LEU A 396 -31.47 7.58 9.30
CA LEU A 396 -32.61 6.84 8.76
C LEU A 396 -33.64 7.87 8.30
N SER A 397 -33.55 8.31 7.05
CA SER A 397 -34.66 9.01 6.41
C SER A 397 -34.94 8.38 5.04
N ASN A 398 -36.07 7.65 5.02
CA ASN A 398 -36.91 7.30 3.89
C ASN A 398 -36.28 6.46 2.76
N GLN A 399 -36.76 5.22 2.61
CA GLN A 399 -37.81 4.92 1.63
C GLN A 399 -38.64 3.70 2.07
N ARG A 400 -39.96 3.88 2.03
CA ARG A 400 -40.96 2.81 1.93
C ARG A 400 -40.95 2.23 0.53
#